data_AF-A0AA86W4U8-F1
#
_entry.id   AF-A0AA86W4U8-F1
#
_cell.length_a   1.000
_cell.length_b   1.000
_cell.length_c   1.000
_cell.angle_alpha   90.00
_cell.angle_beta   90.00
_cell.angle_gamma   90.00
#
_symmetry.space_group_name_H-M   'P 1'
#
loop_
_entity.id
_entity.type
_entity.pdbx_description
1 polymer ?
#
loop_
_entity_poly.entity_id
_entity_poly.type
_entity_poly.pdbx_seq_one_letter_code
_entity_poly.pdbx_strand_id
1 'polypeptide(L)' 'MKVLSSILFLLLVISIGIENEGALKGTEAKLCDVKLYDYCEADCFSDCPKKYGSKAIGMCSPASECICRWQC' A
#
# COMPACT_ATOMS: atom_id res chain seq x y z
N MET A 1 -40.44 15.31 12.93
CA MET A 1 -40.03 14.72 11.64
C MET A 1 -38.90 15.55 11.00
N LYS A 2 -37.67 15.44 11.52
CA LYS A 2 -36.47 16.14 11.00
C LYS A 2 -35.15 15.51 11.48
N VAL A 3 -35.22 14.76 12.58
CA VAL A 3 -34.07 14.00 13.14
C VAL A 3 -33.77 12.68 12.42
N LEU A 4 -34.77 12.03 11.82
CA LEU A 4 -34.56 10.73 11.15
C LEU A 4 -33.75 10.85 9.85
N SER A 5 -33.80 12.01 9.18
CA SER A 5 -33.05 12.22 7.95
C SER A 5 -31.54 12.30 8.22
N SER A 6 -31.13 12.90 9.34
CA SER A 6 -29.72 13.07 9.67
C SER A 6 -29.03 11.74 10.00
N ILE A 7 -29.75 10.79 10.60
CA ILE A 7 -29.24 9.45 10.93
C ILE A 7 -28.97 8.65 9.65
N LEU A 8 -29.84 8.77 8.64
CA LEU A 8 -29.69 8.08 7.37
C LEU A 8 -28.43 8.52 6.61
N PHE A 9 -28.10 9.81 6.64
CA PHE A 9 -26.87 10.34 6.05
C PHE A 9 -25.61 9.87 6.78
N LEU A 10 -25.64 9.78 8.12
CA LEU A 10 -24.52 9.26 8.90
C LEU A 10 -24.24 7.78 8.60
N LEU A 11 -25.28 6.94 8.47
CA LEU A 11 -25.11 5.52 8.15
C LEU A 11 -24.54 5.30 6.74
N LEU A 12 -24.97 6.09 5.76
CA LEU A 12 -24.42 6.03 4.40
C LEU A 12 -22.93 6.37 4.35
N VAL A 13 -22.47 7.37 5.12
CA VAL A 13 -21.05 7.74 5.19
C VAL A 13 -20.21 6.63 5.85
N ILE A 14 -20.75 5.95 6.86
CA ILE A 14 -20.04 4.85 7.53
C ILE A 14 -19.92 3.62 6.61
N SER A 15 -20.92 3.33 5.77
CA SER A 15 -20.86 2.18 4.85
C SER A 15 -19.79 2.33 3.76
N ILE A 16 -19.46 3.55 3.33
CA ILE A 16 -18.39 3.81 2.35
C ILE A 16 -16.99 3.73 3.01
N GLY A 17 -16.94 3.76 4.34
CA GLY A 17 -15.70 3.60 5.12
C GLY A 17 -15.33 2.14 5.42
N ILE A 18 -16.23 1.18 5.18
CA ILE A 18 -16.05 -0.25 5.48
C ILE A 18 -16.10 -1.05 4.18
N GLU A 19 -15.35 -0.60 3.19
CA GLU A 19 -15.11 -1.33 1.95
C GLU A 19 -13.60 -1.37 1.65
N ASN A 20 -12.77 -1.75 2.62
CA ASN A 20 -11.39 -2.16 2.29
C ASN A 20 -10.66 -3.05 3.30
N GLU A 21 -11.37 -3.92 4.02
CA GLU A 21 -10.72 -5.00 4.80
C GLU A 21 -11.17 -6.41 4.38
N GLY A 22 -11.99 -6.51 3.33
CA GLY A 22 -12.61 -7.76 2.88
C GLY A 22 -12.02 -8.39 1.61
N ALA A 23 -10.98 -7.84 1.00
CA ALA A 23 -10.49 -8.34 -0.30
C ALA A 23 -8.97 -8.48 -0.32
N LEU A 24 -8.46 -9.62 0.16
CA LEU A 24 -7.36 -10.34 -0.48
C LEU A 24 -7.23 -11.73 0.13
N LYS A 25 -8.26 -12.54 -0.13
CA LYS A 25 -8.11 -14.00 -0.18
C LYS A 25 -7.37 -14.37 -1.48
N GLY A 26 -6.16 -13.86 -1.62
CA GLY A 26 -5.20 -14.25 -2.63
C GLY A 26 -4.10 -14.99 -1.90
N THR A 27 -3.67 -16.13 -2.42
CA THR A 27 -2.47 -16.87 -2.00
C THR A 27 -1.43 -15.90 -1.44
N GLU A 28 -1.05 -16.01 -0.16
CA GLU A 28 -0.01 -15.16 0.43
C GLU A 28 1.25 -15.29 -0.44
N ALA A 29 1.41 -14.36 -1.37
CA ALA A 29 2.62 -14.30 -2.18
C ALA A 29 3.72 -13.90 -1.21
N LYS A 30 4.76 -14.72 -1.13
CA LYS A 30 5.89 -14.42 -0.26
C LYS A 30 6.47 -13.08 -0.71
N LEU A 31 6.55 -12.13 0.21
CA LEU A 31 7.13 -10.83 -0.07
C LEU A 31 8.59 -10.85 0.38
N CYS A 32 9.47 -10.40 -0.49
CA CYS A 32 10.88 -10.17 -0.20
C CYS A 32 11.13 -8.68 -0.03
N ASP A 33 11.85 -8.32 1.04
CA ASP A 33 12.36 -6.97 1.28
C ASP A 33 13.88 -6.99 1.19
N VAL A 34 14.47 -6.10 0.39
CA VAL A 34 15.93 -5.92 0.38
C VAL A 34 16.28 -4.45 0.33
N LYS A 35 17.38 -4.11 1.00
CA LYS A 35 18.01 -2.81 0.83
C LYS A 35 18.71 -2.74 -0.52
N LEU A 36 18.36 -1.74 -1.33
CA LEU A 36 19.03 -1.45 -2.59
C LEU A 36 20.13 -0.40 -2.42
N TYR A 37 19.85 0.67 -1.67
CA TYR A 37 20.77 1.78 -1.42
C TYR A 37 20.70 2.27 0.03
N ASP A 38 21.79 2.83 0.55
CA ASP A 38 21.87 3.50 1.85
C ASP A 38 21.32 4.95 1.83
N TYR A 39 20.67 5.34 0.73
CA TYR A 39 20.00 6.61 0.53
C TYR A 39 18.66 6.39 -0.18
N CYS A 40 17.72 7.33 -0.05
CA CYS A 40 16.44 7.27 -0.74
C CYS A 40 16.26 8.48 -1.67
N GLU A 41 16.40 8.24 -2.96
CA GLU A 41 16.18 9.21 -4.03
C GLU A 41 15.08 8.74 -4.97
N ALA A 42 14.66 9.61 -5.90
CA ALA A 42 13.65 9.29 -6.90
C ALA A 42 13.97 8.02 -7.69
N ASP A 43 15.27 7.73 -7.89
CA ASP A 43 15.75 6.55 -8.58
C ASP A 43 15.32 5.24 -7.90
N CYS A 44 15.16 5.23 -6.58
CA CYS A 44 14.68 4.07 -5.81
C CYS A 44 13.37 3.48 -6.36
N PHE A 45 12.42 4.35 -6.72
CA PHE A 45 11.10 3.95 -7.22
C PHE A 45 11.17 3.39 -8.65
N SER A 46 12.16 3.80 -9.43
CA SER A 46 12.33 3.35 -10.81
C SER A 46 13.24 2.12 -10.91
N ASP A 47 14.23 1.99 -10.03
CA ASP A 47 15.24 0.95 -10.09
C ASP A 47 14.78 -0.37 -9.45
N CYS A 48 13.94 -0.32 -8.41
CA CYS A 48 13.33 -1.54 -7.87
C CYS A 48 12.53 -2.32 -8.93
N PRO A 49 11.58 -1.71 -9.70
CA PRO A 49 10.90 -2.37 -10.80
C PRO A 49 11.84 -2.87 -11.91
N LYS A 50 12.90 -2.11 -12.25
CA LYS A 50 13.89 -2.52 -13.27
C LYS A 50 14.67 -3.77 -12.83
N LYS A 51 14.98 -3.90 -11.54
CA LYS A 51 15.83 -4.98 -11.01
C LYS A 51 15.05 -6.24 -10.63
N TYR A 52 13.89 -6.08 -9.98
CA TYR A 52 13.13 -7.19 -9.39
C TYR A 52 11.82 -7.48 -10.13
N GLY A 53 11.56 -6.79 -11.24
CA GLY A 53 10.39 -6.96 -12.10
C GLY A 53 9.31 -5.92 -11.86
N SER A 54 8.38 -5.78 -12.80
CA SER A 54 7.39 -4.68 -12.84
C SER A 54 6.46 -4.58 -11.63
N LYS A 55 6.37 -5.63 -10.80
CA LYS A 55 5.60 -5.66 -9.55
C LYS A 55 6.40 -5.26 -8.32
N ALA A 56 7.71 -5.04 -8.47
CA ALA A 56 8.53 -4.57 -7.37
C ALA A 56 8.26 -3.09 -7.10
N ILE A 57 8.23 -2.73 -5.83
CA ILE A 57 8.04 -1.37 -5.36
C ILE A 57 9.28 -0.91 -4.61
N GLY A 58 9.72 0.33 -4.85
CA GLY A 58 10.71 1.00 -4.02
C GLY A 58 10.03 1.79 -2.92
N MET A 59 10.59 1.78 -1.71
CA MET A 59 10.12 2.55 -0.57
C MET A 59 11.28 3.09 0.25
N CYS A 60 11.12 4.29 0.82
CA CYS A 60 12.11 4.87 1.72
C CYS A 60 11.90 4.37 3.15
N SER A 61 12.95 3.86 3.78
CA SER A 61 12.94 3.55 5.20
C SER A 61 13.05 4.82 6.05
N PRO A 62 12.70 4.77 7.35
CA PRO A 62 12.93 5.87 8.29
C PRO A 62 14.41 6.26 8.42
N ALA A 63 15.33 5.35 8.12
CA ALA A 63 16.77 5.60 8.08
C ALA A 63 17.22 6.26 6.76
N SER A 64 16.28 6.70 5.92
CA SER A 64 16.53 7.21 4.57
C SER A 64 17.19 6.20 3.63
N GLU A 65 17.00 4.89 3.84
CA GLU A 65 17.49 3.85 2.93
C GLU A 65 16.43 3.50 1.88
N CYS A 66 16.86 3.09 0.68
CA CYS A 66 15.97 2.55 -0.34
C CYS A 66 15.76 1.05 -0.10
N ILE A 67 14.50 0.65 0.14
CA ILE A 67 14.08 -0.75 0.27
C ILE A 67 13.23 -1.14 -0.94
N CYS A 68 13.58 -2.23 -1.61
CA CYS A 68 12.74 -2.84 -2.62
C CYS A 68 11.89 -3.95 -2.00
N ARG A 69 10.58 -3.92 -2.28
CA ARG A 69 9.63 -4.99 -1.93
C ARG A 69 9.04 -5.60 -3.18
N TRP A 70 9.04 -6.93 -3.29
CA TRP A 70 8.41 -7.63 -4.42
C TRP A 70 7.94 -9.03 -4.04
N GLN A 71 7.16 -9.65 -4.94
CA GLN A 71 6.74 -11.04 -4.81
C GLN A 71 7.88 -11.99 -5.23
N CYS A 72 8.34 -12.78 -4.27
CA CYS A 72 9.26 -13.91 -4.39
C CYS A 72 8.58 -15.16 -3.81
#